data_AF-A0A9D6CIZ9-F1
#
_entry.id   AF-A0A9D6CIZ9-F1
#
_cell.length_a   1.000
_cell.length_b   1.000
_cell.length_c   1.000
_cell.angle_alpha   90.00
_cell.angle_beta   90.00
_cell.angle_gamma   90.00
#
_symmetry.space_group_name_H-M   'P 1'
#
loop_
_entity.id
_entity.type
_entity.pdbx_description
1 polymer ?
#
loop_
_entity_poly.entity_id
_entity_poly.type
_entity_poly.pdbx_seq_one_letter_code
_entity_poly.pdbx_strand_id
1 'polypeptide(L)'
;MEQATHLNEPTVAAPARFEVRVAAVVFRVVRGELSVGLPIARGADGAVIRAVPTALPNASVDGLGLDMAAQLAASRAVPARDIVRIAHAGVRALRTGTAGSPSVIHIVSWAIARPVLQTAGSVESVEAEETFLPIAKLGAEGKLDAATRALVACAFDAFLDATLADAVTRRLLPRHVLFRKTDGFDGRSPYESVLTDGPAASAATPGAQHAPEVPLFVGLLPDPFPLSALREFYEHLLGAPLDRGNFRRQFQEIISQGPVKALPIFERGVPHRAGQLFTFDKAAWVRFTAKDPGSGRPRGRARVAQQEPPSA
;
A
#
# COMPACT_ATOMS: atom_id res chain seq x y z
N MET A 1 -65.44 36.32 0.03
CA MET A 1 -64.56 35.43 -0.76
C MET A 1 -63.16 35.99 -0.62
N GLU A 2 -62.40 35.50 0.35
CA GLU A 2 -60.97 35.81 0.50
C GLU A 2 -60.28 34.46 0.63
N GLN A 3 -59.62 34.04 -0.45
CA GLN A 3 -58.85 32.79 -0.49
C GLN A 3 -57.46 33.10 0.06
N ALA A 4 -57.17 32.59 1.24
CA ALA A 4 -55.84 32.59 1.81
C ALA A 4 -54.97 31.57 1.07
N THR A 5 -54.03 32.08 0.29
CA THR A 5 -52.98 31.31 -0.38
C THR A 5 -52.01 30.78 0.68
N HIS A 6 -52.15 29.51 1.06
CA HIS A 6 -51.13 28.82 1.86
C HIS A 6 -49.87 28.65 1.00
N LEU A 7 -48.88 29.50 1.26
CA LEU A 7 -47.51 29.32 0.81
C LEU A 7 -46.96 28.05 1.47
N ASN A 8 -46.71 27.03 0.66
CA ASN A 8 -46.05 25.81 1.05
C ASN A 8 -44.60 26.14 1.43
N GLU A 9 -44.27 26.13 2.71
CA GLU A 9 -42.88 26.29 3.16
C GLU A 9 -42.02 25.16 2.56
N PRO A 10 -40.84 25.47 1.98
CA PRO A 10 -39.95 24.44 1.50
C PRO A 10 -39.50 23.60 2.70
N THR A 11 -39.89 22.32 2.71
CA THR A 11 -39.40 21.34 3.68
C THR A 11 -37.87 21.33 3.59
N VAL A 12 -37.20 21.97 4.55
CA VAL A 12 -35.74 21.94 4.66
C VAL A 12 -35.36 20.47 4.86
N ALA A 13 -34.80 19.86 3.82
CA ALA A 13 -34.36 18.48 3.86
C ALA A 13 -33.40 18.32 5.06
N ALA A 14 -33.72 17.40 5.97
CA ALA A 14 -32.89 17.13 7.13
C ALA A 14 -31.44 16.86 6.70
N PRO A 15 -30.43 17.37 7.43
CA PRO A 15 -29.04 17.20 7.04
C PRO A 15 -28.70 15.71 6.96
N ALA A 16 -28.12 15.29 5.83
CA ALA A 16 -27.66 13.92 5.64
C ALA A 16 -26.62 13.59 6.73
N ARG A 17 -26.93 12.61 7.58
CA ARG A 17 -26.02 12.13 8.61
C ARG A 17 -25.17 10.99 8.05
N PHE A 18 -23.86 11.17 8.09
CA PHE A 18 -22.89 10.15 7.71
C PHE A 18 -22.22 9.58 8.94
N GLU A 19 -22.10 8.26 8.99
CA GLU A 19 -21.25 7.62 9.98
C GLU A 19 -19.80 7.63 9.47
N VAL A 20 -18.85 8.05 10.29
CA VAL A 20 -17.42 8.02 9.94
C VAL A 20 -16.78 6.77 10.53
N ARG A 21 -16.09 5.99 9.70
CA ARG A 21 -15.34 4.81 10.10
C ARG A 21 -13.92 4.86 9.57
N VAL A 22 -12.98 4.27 10.29
CA VAL A 22 -11.63 4.03 9.78
C VAL A 22 -11.56 2.59 9.29
N ALA A 23 -11.21 2.40 8.02
CA ALA A 23 -10.96 1.09 7.42
C ALA A 23 -9.46 0.87 7.28
N ALA A 24 -8.95 -0.30 7.67
CA ALA A 24 -7.53 -0.61 7.55
C ALA A 24 -7.31 -1.88 6.74
N VAL A 25 -6.68 -1.73 5.57
CA VAL A 25 -6.32 -2.84 4.68
C VAL A 25 -4.91 -3.31 5.02
N VAL A 26 -4.77 -4.56 5.42
CA VAL A 26 -3.45 -5.12 5.79
C VAL A 26 -2.87 -5.90 4.63
N PHE A 27 -1.69 -5.49 4.15
CA PHE A 27 -0.89 -6.21 3.17
C PHE A 27 0.14 -7.09 3.88
N ARG A 28 0.24 -8.35 3.46
CA ARG A 28 1.16 -9.33 4.03
C ARG A 28 1.65 -10.27 2.94
N VAL A 29 2.92 -10.66 2.98
CA VAL A 29 3.40 -11.77 2.14
C VAL A 29 3.11 -13.08 2.85
N VAL A 30 2.29 -13.92 2.23
CA VAL A 30 1.92 -15.25 2.73
C VAL A 30 2.39 -16.27 1.71
N ARG A 31 3.35 -17.13 2.10
CA ARG A 31 3.97 -18.14 1.21
C ARG A 31 4.52 -17.57 -0.11
N GLY A 32 4.99 -16.33 -0.10
CA GLY A 32 5.58 -15.67 -1.27
C GLY A 32 4.60 -14.88 -2.14
N GLU A 33 3.30 -14.93 -1.83
CA GLU A 33 2.27 -14.14 -2.52
C GLU A 33 1.91 -12.89 -1.70
N LEU A 34 1.74 -11.75 -2.38
CA LEU A 34 1.21 -10.56 -1.76
C LEU A 34 -0.30 -10.74 -1.55
N SER A 35 -0.71 -10.70 -0.29
CA SER A 35 -2.08 -10.98 0.14
C SER A 35 -2.67 -9.84 0.95
N VAL A 36 -4.00 -9.78 0.98
CA VAL A 36 -4.78 -8.79 1.73
C VAL A 36 -5.55 -9.45 2.86
N GLY A 37 -5.51 -8.84 4.05
CA GLY A 37 -6.23 -9.30 5.23
C GLY A 37 -7.72 -8.96 5.14
N LEU A 38 -8.54 -9.99 4.93
CA LEU A 38 -9.99 -9.91 4.78
C LEU A 38 -10.65 -10.95 5.69
N PRO A 39 -10.67 -10.70 7.03
CA PRO A 39 -11.29 -11.60 7.97
C PRO A 39 -12.77 -11.79 7.65
N ILE A 40 -13.28 -12.95 8.07
CA ILE A 40 -14.68 -13.29 7.90
C ILE A 40 -15.53 -12.44 8.85
N ALA A 41 -16.51 -11.75 8.30
CA ALA A 41 -17.50 -10.96 9.01
C ALA A 41 -18.92 -11.46 8.67
N ARG A 42 -19.89 -11.12 9.53
CA ARG A 42 -21.31 -11.33 9.23
C ARG A 42 -21.90 -10.05 8.64
N GLY A 43 -22.47 -10.16 7.44
CA GLY A 43 -23.23 -9.12 6.78
C GLY A 43 -24.51 -8.78 7.53
N ALA A 44 -25.15 -7.65 7.16
CA ALA A 44 -26.40 -7.20 7.77
C ALA A 44 -27.57 -8.18 7.54
N ASP A 45 -27.48 -8.98 6.48
CA ASP A 45 -28.38 -10.06 6.10
C ASP A 45 -28.02 -11.41 6.74
N GLY A 46 -26.99 -11.45 7.59
CA GLY A 46 -26.47 -12.68 8.18
C GLY A 46 -25.57 -13.49 7.25
N ALA A 47 -25.33 -13.04 6.02
CA ALA A 47 -24.42 -13.71 5.09
C ALA A 47 -22.97 -13.63 5.60
N VAL A 48 -22.22 -14.71 5.38
CA VAL A 48 -20.79 -14.74 5.68
C VAL A 48 -20.06 -14.01 4.56
N ILE A 49 -19.47 -12.86 4.88
CA ILE A 49 -18.74 -12.02 3.92
C ILE A 49 -17.30 -11.85 4.37
N ARG A 50 -16.41 -11.59 3.42
CA ARG A 50 -15.05 -11.12 3.68
C ARG A 50 -15.03 -9.62 3.53
N ALA A 51 -14.60 -8.90 4.56
CA ALA A 51 -14.68 -7.44 4.59
C ALA A 51 -13.38 -6.83 5.11
N VAL A 52 -13.09 -5.61 4.66
CA VAL A 52 -12.01 -4.81 5.27
C VAL A 52 -12.39 -4.49 6.72
N PRO A 53 -11.51 -4.77 7.69
CA PRO A 53 -11.76 -4.39 9.08
C PRO A 53 -12.00 -2.89 9.25
N THR A 54 -12.97 -2.53 10.08
CA THR A 54 -13.29 -1.13 10.39
C THR A 54 -13.38 -0.86 11.89
N ALA A 55 -12.96 0.32 12.32
CA ALA A 55 -13.12 0.79 13.70
C ALA A 55 -13.74 2.19 13.71
N LEU A 56 -14.41 2.54 14.81
CA LEU A 56 -14.90 3.89 15.02
C LEU A 56 -13.74 4.78 15.47
N PRO A 57 -13.57 5.97 14.88
CA PRO A 57 -12.65 6.97 15.40
C PRO A 57 -13.14 7.48 16.76
N ASN A 58 -12.21 7.96 17.59
CA ASN A 58 -12.55 8.52 18.88
C ASN A 58 -12.29 10.04 18.88
N ALA A 59 -13.36 10.81 18.73
CA ALA A 59 -13.31 12.27 18.67
C ALA A 59 -12.81 12.93 19.98
N SER A 60 -12.78 12.22 21.10
CA SER A 60 -12.24 12.74 22.36
C SER A 60 -10.72 12.67 22.48
N VAL A 61 -10.04 12.08 21.49
CA VAL A 61 -8.58 11.94 21.44
C VAL A 61 -8.01 12.89 20.37
N ASP A 62 -6.80 13.40 20.61
CA ASP A 62 -6.06 14.20 19.62
C ASP A 62 -6.02 13.52 18.26
N GLY A 63 -6.10 14.33 17.20
CA GLY A 63 -6.20 13.81 15.83
C GLY A 63 -7.46 12.97 15.57
N LEU A 64 -8.52 13.17 16.35
CA LEU A 64 -9.79 12.44 16.27
C LEU A 64 -9.65 10.92 16.49
N GLY A 65 -8.56 10.47 17.09
CA GLY A 65 -8.27 9.05 17.33
C GLY A 65 -8.14 8.22 16.04
N LEU A 66 -7.81 8.84 14.89
CA LEU A 66 -7.73 8.15 13.59
C LEU A 66 -6.64 7.07 13.56
N ASP A 67 -5.46 7.37 14.11
CA ASP A 67 -4.34 6.42 14.18
C ASP A 67 -4.69 5.21 15.05
N MET A 68 -5.28 5.47 16.21
CA MET A 68 -5.73 4.41 17.12
C MET A 68 -6.80 3.54 16.45
N ALA A 69 -7.76 4.15 15.76
CA ALA A 69 -8.78 3.42 15.03
C ALA A 69 -8.19 2.61 13.85
N ALA A 70 -7.19 3.14 13.14
CA ALA A 70 -6.48 2.40 12.10
C ALA A 70 -5.75 1.18 12.68
N GLN A 71 -5.06 1.34 13.81
CA GLN A 71 -4.39 0.26 14.53
C GLN A 71 -5.38 -0.81 15.01
N LEU A 72 -6.52 -0.39 15.59
CA LEU A 72 -7.59 -1.29 16.06
C LEU A 72 -8.29 -2.02 14.91
N ALA A 73 -8.43 -1.38 13.75
CA ALA A 73 -8.96 -2.04 12.57
C ALA A 73 -7.97 -3.08 12.04
N ALA A 74 -6.70 -2.70 11.87
CA ALA A 74 -5.65 -3.60 11.38
C ALA A 74 -5.45 -4.81 12.31
N SER A 75 -5.58 -4.62 13.63
CA SER A 75 -5.40 -5.69 14.61
C SER A 75 -6.46 -6.81 14.55
N ARG A 76 -7.55 -6.60 13.81
CA ARG A 76 -8.56 -7.64 13.54
C ARG A 76 -8.17 -8.59 12.42
N ALA A 77 -7.21 -8.22 11.58
CA ALA A 77 -6.68 -9.09 10.53
C ALA A 77 -5.35 -9.74 10.93
N VAL A 78 -4.60 -9.13 11.85
CA VAL A 78 -3.29 -9.62 12.26
C VAL A 78 -2.95 -9.18 13.68
N PRO A 79 -2.20 -9.96 14.50
CA PRO A 79 -1.78 -9.51 15.82
C PRO A 79 -1.03 -8.18 15.78
N ALA A 80 -1.28 -7.30 16.75
CA ALA A 80 -0.70 -5.96 16.76
C ALA A 80 0.84 -5.95 16.73
N ARG A 81 1.50 -6.98 17.30
CA ARG A 81 2.95 -7.15 17.29
C ARG A 81 3.56 -7.40 15.91
N ASP A 82 2.74 -7.88 14.97
CA ASP A 82 3.16 -8.23 13.61
C ASP A 82 2.90 -7.10 12.62
N ILE A 83 2.15 -6.06 13.02
CA ILE A 83 1.98 -4.83 12.26
C ILE A 83 3.31 -4.07 12.28
N VAL A 84 3.87 -3.84 11.10
CA VAL A 84 5.17 -3.16 10.96
C VAL A 84 4.98 -1.67 10.75
N ARG A 85 3.96 -1.29 9.97
CA ARG A 85 3.69 0.10 9.60
C ARG A 85 2.23 0.25 9.21
N ILE A 86 1.67 1.43 9.52
CA ILE A 86 0.35 1.90 9.06
C ILE A 86 0.53 3.29 8.43
N ALA A 87 -0.23 3.59 7.37
CA ALA A 87 -0.36 4.92 6.81
C ALA A 87 -1.78 5.15 6.25
N HIS A 88 -2.16 6.42 6.13
CA HIS A 88 -3.44 6.79 5.54
C HIS A 88 -3.39 6.78 4.01
N ALA A 89 -4.46 6.28 3.38
CA ALA A 89 -4.61 6.19 1.94
C ALA A 89 -5.47 7.32 1.36
N GLY A 90 -6.61 7.60 2.01
CA GLY A 90 -7.57 8.58 1.51
C GLY A 90 -8.96 8.40 2.13
N VAL A 91 -9.99 8.94 1.47
CA VAL A 91 -11.38 8.88 1.94
C VAL A 91 -12.28 8.26 0.86
N ARG A 92 -13.24 7.43 1.27
CA ARG A 92 -14.28 6.85 0.40
C ARG A 92 -15.64 6.95 1.06
N ALA A 93 -16.59 7.61 0.38
CA ALA A 93 -17.99 7.59 0.77
C ALA A 93 -18.66 6.38 0.10
N LEU A 94 -19.13 5.43 0.91
CA LEU A 94 -19.75 4.20 0.45
C LEU A 94 -21.15 4.06 1.05
N ARG A 95 -22.09 3.59 0.24
CA ARG A 95 -23.42 3.25 0.72
C ARG A 95 -23.39 1.81 1.19
N THR A 96 -23.41 1.59 2.50
CA THR A 96 -23.50 0.26 3.10
C THR A 96 -24.96 -0.08 3.36
N GLY A 97 -25.50 -1.12 2.70
CA GLY A 97 -26.83 -1.67 3.02
C GLY A 97 -27.96 -1.30 2.05
N THR A 98 -29.18 -1.70 2.43
CA THR A 98 -30.43 -1.49 1.69
C THR A 98 -30.95 -0.04 1.85
N ALA A 99 -31.99 0.32 1.09
CA ALA A 99 -32.59 1.65 1.15
C ALA A 99 -33.03 1.99 2.59
N GLY A 100 -32.31 2.91 3.25
CA GLY A 100 -32.61 3.37 4.62
C GLY A 100 -31.41 3.34 5.59
N SER A 101 -30.35 2.58 5.29
CA SER A 101 -29.12 2.59 6.09
C SER A 101 -28.36 3.92 5.94
N PRO A 102 -27.73 4.44 7.02
CA PRO A 102 -26.93 5.65 6.94
C PRO A 102 -25.75 5.43 5.99
N SER A 103 -25.43 6.45 5.21
CA SER A 103 -24.23 6.41 4.36
C SER A 103 -22.98 6.49 5.23
N VAL A 104 -21.94 5.72 4.89
CA VAL A 104 -20.71 5.64 5.68
C VAL A 104 -19.57 6.30 4.92
N ILE A 105 -18.83 7.16 5.61
CA ILE A 105 -17.57 7.72 5.12
C ILE A 105 -16.45 6.91 5.75
N HIS A 106 -15.69 6.22 4.91
CA HIS A 106 -14.49 5.50 5.32
C HIS A 106 -13.26 6.38 5.13
N ILE A 107 -12.53 6.60 6.22
CA ILE A 107 -11.13 7.02 6.18
C ILE A 107 -10.32 5.74 5.99
N VAL A 108 -9.69 5.61 4.82
CA VAL A 108 -8.99 4.41 4.42
C VAL A 108 -7.53 4.54 4.82
N SER A 109 -7.03 3.52 5.50
CA SER A 109 -5.63 3.32 5.85
C SER A 109 -5.15 1.99 5.25
N TRP A 110 -3.85 1.88 5.04
CA TRP A 110 -3.19 0.62 4.74
C TRP A 110 -2.14 0.31 5.79
N ALA A 111 -1.87 -0.97 5.97
CA ALA A 111 -0.84 -1.47 6.86
C ALA A 111 0.00 -2.54 6.15
N ILE A 112 1.23 -2.72 6.59
CA ILE A 112 2.03 -3.90 6.25
C ILE A 112 2.29 -4.73 7.50
N ALA A 113 2.22 -6.05 7.36
CA ALA A 113 2.51 -7.00 8.42
C ALA A 113 3.69 -7.91 8.05
N ARG A 114 4.39 -8.40 9.08
CA ARG A 114 5.50 -9.35 8.94
C ARG A 114 5.09 -10.56 8.09
N PRO A 115 5.93 -11.09 7.21
CA PRO A 115 5.56 -12.22 6.36
C PRO A 115 5.25 -13.48 7.16
N VAL A 116 4.44 -14.38 6.59
CA VAL A 116 4.32 -15.77 7.05
C VAL A 116 5.32 -16.61 6.27
N LEU A 117 6.32 -17.13 6.97
CA LEU A 117 7.34 -17.98 6.37
C LEU A 117 6.75 -19.34 5.99
N GLN A 118 7.30 -19.98 4.96
CA GLN A 118 6.88 -21.35 4.59
C GLN A 118 7.15 -22.37 5.70
N THR A 119 8.11 -22.09 6.58
CA THR A 119 8.45 -22.92 7.75
C THR A 119 7.66 -22.55 9.00
N ALA A 120 6.66 -21.67 8.91
CA ALA A 120 5.82 -21.31 10.04
C ALA A 120 5.05 -22.54 10.56
N GLY A 121 4.68 -22.51 11.84
CA GLY A 121 3.85 -23.57 12.42
C GLY A 121 2.55 -23.77 11.64
N SER A 122 2.00 -24.98 11.69
CA SER A 122 0.74 -25.32 10.99
C SER A 122 -0.40 -24.37 11.37
N VAL A 123 -0.51 -24.01 12.65
CA VAL A 123 -1.56 -23.10 13.16
C VAL A 123 -1.42 -21.70 12.56
N GLU A 124 -0.24 -21.08 12.63
CA GLU A 124 -0.02 -19.74 12.10
C GLU A 124 -0.25 -19.68 10.58
N SER A 125 0.15 -20.74 9.87
CA SER A 125 -0.09 -20.85 8.44
C SER A 125 -1.58 -20.94 8.10
N VAL A 126 -2.33 -21.76 8.84
CA VAL A 126 -3.78 -21.93 8.62
C VAL A 126 -4.54 -20.65 8.96
N GLU A 127 -4.26 -20.02 10.10
CA GLU A 127 -4.91 -18.75 10.49
C GLU A 127 -4.65 -17.64 9.46
N ALA A 128 -3.43 -17.60 8.93
CA ALA A 128 -3.08 -16.67 7.87
C ALA A 128 -3.84 -16.99 6.57
N GLU A 129 -3.97 -18.25 6.17
CA GLU A 129 -4.72 -18.64 4.97
C GLU A 129 -6.23 -18.38 5.10
N GLU A 130 -6.78 -18.51 6.30
CA GLU A 130 -8.18 -18.19 6.55
C GLU A 130 -8.46 -16.69 6.44
N THR A 131 -7.51 -15.86 6.85
CA THR A 131 -7.68 -14.40 6.94
C THR A 131 -7.16 -13.66 5.71
N PHE A 132 -6.07 -14.11 5.10
CA PHE A 132 -5.39 -13.44 4.01
C PHE A 132 -5.66 -14.11 2.68
N LEU A 133 -6.12 -13.32 1.72
CA LEU A 133 -6.35 -13.76 0.35
C LEU A 133 -5.28 -13.18 -0.58
N PRO A 134 -4.62 -14.00 -1.42
CA PRO A 134 -3.73 -13.49 -2.45
C PRO A 134 -4.44 -12.51 -3.38
N ILE A 135 -3.83 -11.35 -3.63
CA ILE A 135 -4.47 -10.30 -4.42
C ILE A 135 -4.78 -10.82 -5.84
N ALA A 136 -3.90 -11.66 -6.40
CA ALA A 136 -4.09 -12.32 -7.69
C ALA A 136 -5.38 -13.15 -7.78
N LYS A 137 -5.88 -13.68 -6.65
CA LYS A 137 -7.03 -14.60 -6.60
C LYS A 137 -8.34 -13.91 -6.29
N LEU A 138 -8.32 -12.63 -5.92
CA LEU A 138 -9.53 -11.85 -5.59
C LEU A 138 -10.51 -11.72 -6.78
N GLY A 139 -10.02 -11.83 -8.01
CA GLY A 139 -10.86 -11.86 -9.21
C GLY A 139 -11.54 -13.20 -9.49
N ALA A 140 -10.99 -14.31 -8.97
CA ALA A 140 -11.39 -15.67 -9.30
C ALA A 140 -12.16 -16.40 -8.18
N GLU A 141 -11.83 -16.15 -6.91
CA GLU A 141 -12.25 -16.98 -5.78
C GLU A 141 -13.45 -16.44 -4.97
N GLY A 142 -14.01 -15.28 -5.32
CA GLY A 142 -15.24 -14.80 -4.67
C GLY A 142 -15.63 -13.38 -5.01
N LYS A 143 -16.94 -13.12 -5.09
CA LYS A 143 -17.52 -11.79 -5.24
C LYS A 143 -17.23 -10.98 -3.98
N LEU A 144 -16.07 -10.33 -3.90
CA LEU A 144 -15.89 -9.16 -3.03
C LEU A 144 -17.03 -8.21 -3.33
N ASP A 145 -17.73 -7.76 -2.29
CA ASP A 145 -18.73 -6.72 -2.46
C ASP A 145 -18.07 -5.42 -2.96
N ALA A 146 -18.87 -4.55 -3.57
CA ALA A 146 -18.36 -3.32 -4.17
C ALA A 146 -17.66 -2.42 -3.13
N ALA A 147 -18.14 -2.44 -1.88
CA ALA A 147 -17.56 -1.66 -0.79
C ALA A 147 -16.16 -2.16 -0.42
N THR A 148 -15.98 -3.45 -0.15
CA THR A 148 -14.68 -4.05 0.17
C THR A 148 -13.71 -3.86 -0.98
N ARG A 149 -14.14 -4.09 -2.22
CA ARG A 149 -13.32 -3.86 -3.42
C ARG A 149 -12.84 -2.41 -3.51
N ALA A 150 -13.72 -1.43 -3.32
CA ALA A 150 -13.37 -0.01 -3.36
C ALA A 150 -12.37 0.40 -2.26
N LEU A 151 -12.51 -0.18 -1.05
CA LEU A 151 -11.58 0.07 0.06
C LEU A 151 -10.20 -0.55 -0.22
N VAL A 152 -10.15 -1.79 -0.70
CA VAL A 152 -8.89 -2.47 -1.06
C VAL A 152 -8.19 -1.74 -2.21
N ALA A 153 -8.91 -1.34 -3.26
CA ALA A 153 -8.34 -0.57 -4.37
C ALA A 153 -7.74 0.77 -3.89
N CYS A 154 -8.47 1.52 -3.07
CA CYS A 154 -7.99 2.77 -2.48
C CYS A 154 -6.70 2.58 -1.68
N ALA A 155 -6.66 1.56 -0.82
CA ALA A 155 -5.48 1.25 -0.03
C ALA A 155 -4.31 0.77 -0.88
N PHE A 156 -4.57 -0.05 -1.89
CA PHE A 156 -3.55 -0.61 -2.77
C PHE A 156 -2.88 0.46 -3.62
N ASP A 157 -3.65 1.41 -4.16
CA ASP A 157 -3.10 2.55 -4.90
C ASP A 157 -2.08 3.34 -4.05
N ALA A 158 -2.47 3.68 -2.81
CA ALA A 158 -1.61 4.42 -1.89
C ALA A 158 -0.38 3.60 -1.45
N PHE A 159 -0.56 2.29 -1.23
CA PHE A 159 0.53 1.36 -0.94
C PHE A 159 1.53 1.28 -2.11
N LEU A 160 1.03 1.14 -3.34
CA LEU A 160 1.85 1.07 -4.55
C LEU A 160 2.61 2.38 -4.76
N ASP A 161 1.94 3.52 -4.63
CA ASP A 161 2.59 4.83 -4.70
C ASP A 161 3.71 4.97 -3.66
N ALA A 162 3.48 4.51 -2.42
CA ALA A 162 4.48 4.52 -1.37
C ALA A 162 5.67 3.59 -1.66
N THR A 163 5.43 2.39 -2.22
CA THR A 163 6.52 1.48 -2.63
C THR A 163 7.34 2.10 -3.76
N LEU A 164 6.69 2.67 -4.79
CA LEU A 164 7.40 3.29 -5.92
C LEU A 164 8.06 4.63 -5.55
N ALA A 165 7.67 5.22 -4.42
CA ALA A 165 8.25 6.43 -3.87
C ALA A 165 9.60 6.24 -3.21
N ASP A 166 9.85 5.08 -2.62
CA ASP A 166 10.96 4.93 -1.69
C ASP A 166 12.32 4.99 -2.40
N ALA A 167 13.33 5.50 -1.70
CA ALA A 167 14.62 5.79 -2.29
C ALA A 167 15.39 4.54 -2.73
N VAL A 168 15.14 3.38 -2.11
CA VAL A 168 15.77 2.11 -2.50
C VAL A 168 15.11 1.60 -3.77
N THR A 169 13.77 1.52 -3.80
CA THR A 169 13.01 1.08 -4.98
C THR A 169 13.35 1.92 -6.21
N ARG A 170 13.45 3.24 -6.08
CA ARG A 170 13.81 4.13 -7.20
C ARG A 170 15.21 3.92 -7.77
N ARG A 171 16.13 3.39 -6.97
CA ARG A 171 17.50 3.09 -7.38
C ARG A 171 17.67 1.64 -7.86
N LEU A 172 16.77 0.76 -7.44
CA LEU A 172 16.80 -0.66 -7.75
C LEU A 172 16.07 -0.98 -9.06
N LEU A 173 15.02 -0.22 -9.37
CA LEU A 173 14.15 -0.49 -10.50
C LEU A 173 14.45 0.44 -11.70
N PRO A 174 14.27 -0.06 -12.94
CA PRO A 174 14.36 0.77 -14.13
C PRO A 174 13.39 1.96 -14.10
N ARG A 175 13.81 3.11 -14.65
CA ARG A 175 12.95 4.31 -14.67
C ARG A 175 11.61 4.12 -15.37
N HIS A 176 11.57 3.27 -16.40
CA HIS A 176 10.35 3.00 -17.16
C HIS A 176 9.36 2.10 -16.43
N VAL A 177 9.67 1.61 -15.22
CA VAL A 177 8.71 0.90 -14.36
C VAL A 177 8.34 1.70 -13.11
N LEU A 178 8.92 2.88 -12.93
CA LEU A 178 8.73 3.74 -11.75
C LEU A 178 7.70 4.85 -12.02
N PHE A 179 6.53 4.49 -12.53
CA PHE A 179 5.44 5.44 -12.76
C PHE A 179 4.52 5.52 -11.55
N ARG A 180 4.15 6.74 -11.16
CA ARG A 180 3.17 6.98 -10.10
C ARG A 180 1.80 7.26 -10.68
N LYS A 181 0.76 7.14 -9.86
CA LYS A 181 -0.60 7.50 -10.28
C LYS A 181 -0.68 8.99 -10.61
N THR A 182 0.06 9.81 -9.87
CA THR A 182 0.20 11.26 -10.11
C THR A 182 0.82 11.59 -11.47
N ASP A 183 1.52 10.63 -12.09
CA ASP A 183 2.12 10.80 -13.42
C ASP A 183 1.10 10.52 -14.53
N GLY A 184 -0.16 10.18 -14.19
CA GLY A 184 -1.23 9.89 -15.14
C GLY A 184 -1.16 8.49 -15.76
N PHE A 185 -0.37 7.58 -15.19
CA PHE A 185 -0.26 6.19 -15.64
C PHE A 185 -1.19 5.27 -14.84
N ASP A 186 -2.05 4.55 -15.55
CA ASP A 186 -2.84 3.43 -15.04
C ASP A 186 -2.18 2.09 -15.44
N GLY A 187 -2.56 0.98 -14.79
CA GLY A 187 -2.06 -0.36 -15.13
C GLY A 187 -0.60 -0.60 -14.70
N ARG A 188 -0.18 0.06 -13.62
CA ARG A 188 1.17 -0.03 -13.03
C ARG A 188 1.41 -1.37 -12.32
N SER A 189 0.32 -2.05 -11.97
CA SER A 189 0.31 -3.36 -11.37
C SER A 189 -0.82 -4.21 -11.96
N PRO A 190 -0.62 -5.52 -12.18
CA PRO A 190 -1.70 -6.42 -12.59
C PRO A 190 -2.83 -6.43 -11.56
N TYR A 191 -2.52 -6.15 -10.29
CA TYR A 191 -3.49 -6.09 -9.21
C TYR A 191 -4.46 -4.91 -9.32
N GLU A 192 -4.09 -3.80 -9.97
CA GLU A 192 -5.02 -2.67 -10.16
C GLU A 192 -6.24 -3.12 -10.97
N SER A 193 -6.04 -3.93 -12.02
CA SER A 193 -7.14 -4.47 -12.83
C SER A 193 -8.02 -5.46 -12.06
N VAL A 194 -7.44 -6.23 -11.13
CA VAL A 194 -8.19 -7.15 -10.26
C VAL A 194 -9.05 -6.39 -9.24
N LEU A 195 -8.59 -5.21 -8.82
CA LEU A 195 -9.21 -4.41 -7.78
C LEU A 195 -10.18 -3.34 -8.31
N THR A 196 -10.23 -3.11 -9.63
CA THR A 196 -11.07 -2.06 -10.24
C THR A 196 -12.16 -2.63 -11.15
N ASP A 197 -13.41 -2.21 -10.95
CA ASP A 197 -14.57 -2.51 -11.82
C ASP A 197 -15.46 -1.25 -12.07
N GLY A 198 -14.99 -0.04 -11.76
CA GLY A 198 -15.79 1.19 -11.84
C GLY A 198 -14.96 2.47 -11.93
N PRO A 199 -15.57 3.63 -12.21
CA PRO A 199 -14.84 4.85 -12.54
C PRO A 199 -13.96 5.25 -11.37
N ALA A 200 -12.66 5.31 -11.62
CA ALA A 200 -11.65 5.69 -10.66
C ALA A 200 -11.90 7.14 -10.20
N ALA A 201 -12.55 7.31 -9.04
CA ALA A 201 -12.50 8.58 -8.34
C ALA A 201 -11.06 8.76 -7.83
N SER A 202 -10.25 9.45 -8.64
CA SER A 202 -8.90 9.88 -8.32
C SER A 202 -8.97 10.88 -7.17
N ALA A 203 -8.84 10.37 -5.95
CA ALA A 203 -8.52 11.22 -4.82
C ALA A 203 -7.01 11.43 -4.85
N ALA A 204 -6.58 12.61 -5.28
CA ALA A 204 -5.20 13.04 -5.17
C ALA A 204 -4.81 13.04 -3.69
N THR A 205 -3.84 12.20 -3.32
CA THR A 205 -3.20 12.25 -2.00
C THR A 205 -2.35 13.51 -1.94
N PRO A 206 -2.57 14.45 -0.99
CA PRO A 206 -1.62 15.52 -0.75
C PRO A 206 -0.30 14.91 -0.29
N GLY A 207 0.80 15.25 -0.94
CA GLY A 207 2.13 14.82 -0.55
C GLY A 207 2.50 15.38 0.83
N ALA A 208 2.25 14.60 1.88
CA ALA A 208 2.78 14.87 3.20
C ALA A 208 4.30 14.63 3.16
N GLN A 209 5.05 15.69 3.42
CA GLN A 209 6.49 15.62 3.66
C GLN A 209 6.72 14.85 4.97
N HIS A 210 6.89 13.53 4.87
CA HIS A 210 7.25 12.68 6.00
C HIS A 210 8.76 12.43 6.00
N ALA A 211 9.31 12.21 7.20
CA ALA A 211 10.68 11.73 7.39
C ALA A 211 10.98 10.51 6.49
N PRO A 212 12.25 10.19 6.17
CA PRO A 212 12.58 9.07 5.31
C PRO A 212 12.11 7.74 5.91
N GLU A 213 10.92 7.31 5.51
CA GLU A 213 10.33 6.07 5.97
C GLU A 213 11.11 4.88 5.44
N VAL A 214 11.27 3.85 6.27
CA VAL A 214 11.94 2.62 5.89
C VAL A 214 11.25 2.01 4.65
N PRO A 215 12.01 1.51 3.65
CA PRO A 215 11.45 0.87 2.46
C PRO A 215 10.49 -0.26 2.82
N LEU A 216 9.37 -0.35 2.10
CA LEU A 216 8.27 -1.24 2.49
C LEU A 216 8.62 -2.72 2.43
N PHE A 217 9.52 -3.12 1.53
CA PHE A 217 9.98 -4.51 1.44
C PHE A 217 10.60 -5.01 2.75
N VAL A 218 11.15 -4.12 3.61
CA VAL A 218 11.78 -4.50 4.89
C VAL A 218 10.77 -5.12 5.86
N GLY A 219 9.50 -4.68 5.81
CA GLY A 219 8.44 -5.27 6.63
C GLY A 219 7.72 -6.43 5.98
N LEU A 220 7.80 -6.54 4.65
CA LEU A 220 7.08 -7.54 3.85
C LEU A 220 7.91 -8.79 3.55
N LEU A 221 9.24 -8.69 3.60
CA LEU A 221 10.14 -9.81 3.37
C LEU A 221 10.72 -10.35 4.68
N PRO A 222 11.17 -11.62 4.70
CA PRO A 222 11.86 -12.17 5.85
C PRO A 222 13.12 -11.38 6.18
N ASP A 223 13.50 -11.29 7.45
CA ASP A 223 14.82 -10.79 7.84
C ASP A 223 15.61 -11.94 8.48
N PRO A 224 16.67 -12.45 7.83
CA PRO A 224 17.24 -11.98 6.56
C PRO A 224 16.51 -12.51 5.31
N PHE A 225 16.65 -11.81 4.18
CA PHE A 225 16.03 -12.17 2.88
C PHE A 225 17.06 -12.52 1.80
N PRO A 226 16.72 -13.43 0.86
CA PRO A 226 17.51 -13.64 -0.35
C PRO A 226 17.18 -12.58 -1.42
N LEU A 227 18.13 -12.31 -2.32
CA LEU A 227 17.93 -11.36 -3.44
C LEU A 227 16.79 -11.79 -4.38
N SER A 228 16.58 -13.09 -4.55
CA SER A 228 15.49 -13.66 -5.36
C SER A 228 14.12 -13.23 -4.84
N ALA A 229 13.90 -13.29 -3.52
CA ALA A 229 12.62 -12.91 -2.91
C ALA A 229 12.31 -11.42 -3.14
N LEU A 230 13.32 -10.54 -3.06
CA LEU A 230 13.12 -9.12 -3.35
C LEU A 230 12.76 -8.88 -4.82
N ARG A 231 13.45 -9.56 -5.74
CA ARG A 231 13.13 -9.49 -7.18
C ARG A 231 11.71 -9.97 -7.46
N GLU A 232 11.36 -11.16 -6.96
CA GLU A 232 10.04 -11.77 -7.16
C GLU A 232 8.92 -10.91 -6.58
N PHE A 233 9.15 -10.29 -5.42
CA PHE A 233 8.22 -9.32 -4.87
C PHE A 233 7.91 -8.18 -5.85
N TYR A 234 8.93 -7.56 -6.46
CA TYR A 234 8.70 -6.49 -7.43
C TYR A 234 8.12 -7.01 -8.74
N GLU A 235 8.53 -8.18 -9.23
CA GLU A 235 7.96 -8.78 -10.45
C GLU A 235 6.46 -9.06 -10.28
N HIS A 236 6.06 -9.62 -9.13
CA HIS A 236 4.65 -9.84 -8.82
C HIS A 236 3.89 -8.54 -8.62
N LEU A 237 4.48 -7.57 -7.91
CA LEU A 237 3.87 -6.27 -7.68
C LEU A 237 3.63 -5.50 -8.99
N LEU A 238 4.57 -5.55 -9.93
CA LEU A 238 4.52 -4.79 -11.18
C LEU A 238 3.93 -5.58 -12.35
N GLY A 239 3.82 -6.91 -12.23
CA GLY A 239 3.41 -7.80 -13.32
C GLY A 239 4.39 -7.83 -14.49
N ALA A 240 5.65 -7.42 -14.28
CA ALA A 240 6.67 -7.35 -15.31
C ALA A 240 7.93 -8.09 -14.86
N PRO A 241 8.53 -8.93 -15.73
CA PRO A 241 9.78 -9.60 -15.41
C PRO A 241 10.93 -8.59 -15.33
N LEU A 242 11.79 -8.72 -14.32
CA LEU A 242 12.97 -7.88 -14.14
C LEU A 242 14.22 -8.60 -14.65
N ASP A 243 15.05 -7.89 -15.41
CA ASP A 243 16.33 -8.45 -15.87
C ASP A 243 17.25 -8.76 -14.68
N ARG A 244 17.60 -10.04 -14.53
CA ARG A 244 18.38 -10.54 -13.39
C ARG A 244 19.75 -9.87 -13.28
N GLY A 245 20.38 -9.57 -14.42
CA GLY A 245 21.72 -8.96 -14.46
C GLY A 245 21.71 -7.52 -13.98
N ASN A 246 20.82 -6.70 -14.55
CA ASN A 246 20.64 -5.30 -14.17
C ASN A 246 20.16 -5.17 -12.73
N PHE A 247 19.17 -5.98 -12.30
CA PHE A 247 18.68 -5.98 -10.93
C PHE A 247 19.80 -6.28 -9.93
N ARG A 248 20.61 -7.32 -10.20
CA ARG A 248 21.77 -7.64 -9.37
C ARG A 248 22.80 -6.52 -9.34
N ARG A 249 23.08 -5.88 -10.48
CA ARG A 249 24.02 -4.75 -10.56
C ARG A 249 23.55 -3.57 -9.69
N GLN A 250 22.29 -3.17 -9.82
CA GLN A 250 21.72 -2.08 -9.01
C GLN A 250 21.65 -2.43 -7.52
N PHE A 251 21.34 -3.69 -7.20
CA PHE A 251 21.36 -4.16 -5.81
C PHE A 251 22.76 -4.10 -5.19
N GLN A 252 23.81 -4.43 -5.96
CA GLN A 252 25.20 -4.29 -5.50
C GLN A 252 25.58 -2.84 -5.19
N GLU A 253 25.10 -1.88 -5.98
CA GLU A 253 25.27 -0.45 -5.70
C GLU A 253 24.62 -0.08 -4.36
N ILE A 254 23.39 -0.55 -4.12
CA ILE A 254 22.67 -0.36 -2.84
C ILE A 254 23.39 -1.00 -1.66
N ILE A 255 24.00 -2.18 -1.82
CA ILE A 255 24.82 -2.79 -0.75
C ILE A 255 26.05 -1.93 -0.45
N SER A 256 26.75 -1.47 -1.51
CA SER A 256 28.01 -0.75 -1.35
C SER A 256 27.87 0.61 -0.67
N GLN A 257 26.74 1.29 -0.88
CA GLN A 257 26.53 2.68 -0.47
C GLN A 257 25.31 2.88 0.43
N GLY A 258 24.52 1.83 0.66
CA GLY A 258 23.16 1.95 1.18
C GLY A 258 22.85 1.09 2.40
N PRO A 259 21.56 0.91 2.69
CA PRO A 259 21.10 0.36 3.96
C PRO A 259 21.07 -1.17 4.00
N VAL A 260 21.57 -1.87 2.98
CA VAL A 260 21.48 -3.33 2.87
C VAL A 260 22.85 -3.96 3.10
N LYS A 261 22.91 -4.98 3.96
CA LYS A 261 24.15 -5.70 4.27
C LYS A 261 24.07 -7.15 3.80
N ALA A 262 25.14 -7.60 3.16
CA ALA A 262 25.34 -9.00 2.83
C ALA A 262 25.80 -9.77 4.07
N LEU A 263 25.17 -10.91 4.35
CA LEU A 263 25.54 -11.78 5.47
C LEU A 263 26.40 -12.95 4.97
N PRO A 264 27.27 -13.52 5.82
CA PRO A 264 28.07 -14.72 5.50
C PRO A 264 27.24 -16.01 5.67
N ILE A 265 25.92 -15.93 5.49
CA ILE A 265 24.99 -17.06 5.57
C ILE A 265 24.20 -17.17 4.27
N PHE A 266 23.82 -18.40 3.95
CA PHE A 266 23.10 -18.75 2.74
C PHE A 266 21.78 -19.42 3.10
N GLU A 267 20.84 -19.41 2.15
CA GLU A 267 19.58 -20.12 2.27
C GLU A 267 19.78 -21.60 2.61
N ARG A 268 18.84 -22.16 3.38
CA ARG A 268 18.84 -23.57 3.78
C ARG A 268 17.57 -24.23 3.27
N GLY A 269 17.65 -25.51 2.91
CA GLY A 269 16.48 -26.31 2.53
C GLY A 269 15.85 -25.93 1.18
N VAL A 270 16.60 -25.26 0.30
CA VAL A 270 16.13 -24.92 -1.05
C VAL A 270 16.57 -25.99 -2.07
N PRO A 271 15.73 -26.33 -3.07
CA PRO A 271 16.05 -27.35 -4.08
C PRO A 271 17.06 -26.86 -5.14
N HIS A 272 17.44 -25.59 -5.09
CA HIS A 272 18.35 -24.93 -6.03
C HIS A 272 19.61 -24.44 -5.31
N ARG A 273 20.52 -23.80 -6.05
CA ARG A 273 21.70 -23.18 -5.45
C ARG A 273 21.28 -22.13 -4.42
N ALA A 274 21.67 -22.34 -3.17
CA ALA A 274 21.37 -21.43 -2.07
C ALA A 274 21.86 -20.01 -2.36
N GLY A 275 20.95 -19.04 -2.26
CA GLY A 275 21.26 -17.63 -2.36
C GLY A 275 21.96 -17.12 -1.10
N GLN A 276 22.80 -16.10 -1.26
CA GLN A 276 23.30 -15.33 -0.12
C GLN A 276 22.14 -14.56 0.50
N LEU A 277 22.14 -14.47 1.84
CA LEU A 277 21.13 -13.73 2.58
C LEU A 277 21.59 -12.30 2.91
N PHE A 278 20.64 -11.38 2.96
CA PHE A 278 20.82 -9.97 3.19
C PHE A 278 19.93 -9.49 4.34
N THR A 279 20.34 -8.43 5.01
CA THR A 279 19.57 -7.78 6.08
C THR A 279 19.55 -6.27 5.88
N PHE A 280 18.55 -5.61 6.46
CA PHE A 280 18.40 -4.17 6.41
C PHE A 280 18.95 -3.51 7.68
N ASP A 281 19.86 -2.55 7.52
CA ASP A 281 20.41 -1.73 8.59
C ASP A 281 19.69 -0.38 8.67
N LYS A 282 18.84 -0.23 9.70
CA LYS A 282 18.11 1.01 10.00
C LYS A 282 19.03 2.20 10.28
N ALA A 283 20.18 2.00 10.92
CA ALA A 283 21.13 3.08 11.19
C ALA A 283 21.87 3.51 9.91
N ALA A 284 22.18 2.57 9.02
CA ALA A 284 22.67 2.88 7.68
C ALA A 284 21.62 3.62 6.84
N TRP A 285 20.34 3.27 6.97
CA TRP A 285 19.23 3.96 6.30
C TRP A 285 19.16 5.45 6.62
N VAL A 286 19.19 5.82 7.90
CA VAL A 286 19.15 7.22 8.31
C VAL A 286 20.30 8.02 7.66
N ARG A 287 21.50 7.44 7.58
CA ARG A 287 22.65 8.06 6.91
C ARG A 287 22.49 8.12 5.40
N PHE A 288 21.91 7.08 4.80
CA PHE A 288 21.69 6.98 3.37
C PHE A 288 20.72 8.06 2.88
N THR A 289 19.61 8.27 3.59
CA THR A 289 18.61 9.27 3.24
C THR A 289 19.03 10.69 3.59
N ALA A 290 19.84 10.88 4.64
CA ALA A 290 20.43 12.19 4.95
C ALA A 290 21.39 12.68 3.85
N LYS A 291 22.09 11.75 3.15
CA LYS A 291 22.96 12.08 2.02
C LYS A 291 22.22 12.35 0.71
N ASP A 292 20.95 11.95 0.62
CA ASP A 292 20.13 12.07 -0.57
C ASP A 292 18.75 12.69 -0.23
N PRO A 293 18.71 13.95 0.28
CA PRO A 293 17.46 14.58 0.74
C PRO A 293 16.51 14.94 -0.40
N GLY A 294 16.87 14.64 -1.65
CA GLY A 294 16.01 14.78 -2.81
C GLY A 294 16.84 14.66 -4.08
N SER A 295 16.56 13.65 -4.91
CA SER A 295 17.03 13.59 -6.30
C SER A 295 16.38 14.67 -7.21
N GLY A 296 15.98 15.80 -6.63
CA GLY A 296 15.84 17.07 -7.33
C GLY A 296 17.23 17.62 -7.66
N ARG A 297 17.87 17.08 -8.69
CA ARG A 297 18.83 17.88 -9.45
C ARG A 297 18.03 19.00 -10.13
N PRO A 298 18.29 20.29 -9.87
CA PRO A 298 17.84 21.31 -10.80
C PRO A 298 18.52 21.03 -12.15
N ARG A 299 17.68 20.85 -13.18
CA ARG A 299 18.10 20.89 -14.57
C ARG A 299 18.74 22.25 -14.84
N GLY A 300 19.90 22.25 -15.48
CA GLY A 300 20.46 23.44 -16.12
C GLY A 300 21.86 23.79 -15.65
N ARG A 301 22.87 23.37 -16.43
CA ARG A 301 23.85 24.35 -16.89
C ARG A 301 23.95 24.24 -18.41
N ALA A 302 23.69 25.39 -19.02
CA ALA A 302 23.61 25.65 -20.42
C ALA A 302 24.85 25.14 -21.17
N ARG A 303 24.63 24.72 -22.42
CA ARG A 303 25.67 24.82 -23.45
C ARG A 303 26.18 26.26 -23.44
N VAL A 304 27.44 26.45 -23.09
CA VAL A 304 28.16 27.68 -23.39
C VAL A 304 28.34 27.68 -24.91
N ALA A 305 27.56 28.52 -25.60
CA ALA A 305 27.80 28.83 -26.99
C ALA A 305 29.14 29.57 -27.08
N GLN A 306 30.01 29.06 -27.95
CA GLN A 306 31.22 29.72 -28.39
C GLN A 306 30.83 31.06 -29.04
N GLN A 307 31.38 32.16 -28.55
CA GLN A 307 31.48 33.39 -29.32
C GLN A 307 32.87 33.41 -29.96
N GLU A 308 32.90 33.30 -31.29
CA GLU A 308 34.03 33.73 -32.11
C GLU A 308 34.17 35.27 -32.02
N PRO A 309 35.41 35.81 -32.05
CA PRO A 309 35.64 37.25 -32.02
C PRO A 309 35.39 37.89 -33.40
N PRO A 310 34.93 39.15 -33.46
CA PRO A 310 34.74 39.85 -34.73
C PRO A 310 36.07 40.31 -35.31
N SER A 311 36.16 40.17 -36.63
CA SER A 311 37.24 40.67 -37.48
C SER A 311 37.42 42.18 -37.35
N ALA A 312 38.69 42.59 -37.24
CA ALA A 312 39.24 43.84 -37.76
C ALA A 312 40.69 43.58 -38.19
#